data_AF-A0A856MF31-F1
#
_entry.id   AF-A0A856MF31-F1
#
_cell.length_a   1.000
_cell.length_b   1.000
_cell.length_c   1.000
_cell.angle_alpha   90.00
_cell.angle_beta   90.00
_cell.angle_gamma   90.00
#
_symmetry.space_group_name_H-M   'P 1'
#
loop_
_entity.id
_entity.type
_entity.pdbx_description
1 polymer ?
#
loop_
_entity_poly.entity_id
_entity_poly.type
_entity_poly.pdbx_seq_one_letter_code
_entity_poly.pdbx_strand_id
1 'polypeptide(L)'
;MIMLHTPTQNLRSCAIQFLEQNPQQRLEILKQLGIARYDFLTKMCLNEANIACVMRFLKNPSQLKFPNLMAADLSYLILDEVNFIRGNLSSANLRGSTFVNADLIFANFTNADLRNANLNGATLNETIWLSALIEECEFGEGIGLTKIQRQDLRLRGAIFKYLEEDD
;
A
#
# COMPACT_ATOMS: atom_id res chain seq x y z
N MET A 1 -21.24 -19.08 -5.26
CA MET A 1 -21.07 -18.38 -6.56
C MET A 1 -21.59 -16.97 -6.37
N ILE A 2 -20.69 -16.00 -6.17
CA ILE A 2 -21.10 -14.61 -5.92
C ILE A 2 -21.45 -13.99 -7.28
N MET A 3 -22.74 -13.86 -7.55
CA MET A 3 -23.26 -13.19 -8.74
C MET A 3 -23.13 -11.67 -8.55
N LEU A 4 -22.22 -11.05 -9.30
CA LEU A 4 -22.00 -9.60 -9.29
C LEU A 4 -23.00 -8.90 -10.22
N HIS A 5 -24.22 -8.67 -9.74
CA HIS A 5 -25.13 -7.67 -10.32
C HIS A 5 -25.72 -6.77 -9.23
N THR A 6 -25.32 -5.48 -9.27
CA THR A 6 -25.93 -4.24 -8.67
C THR A 6 -26.21 -4.23 -7.16
N PRO A 7 -26.60 -3.12 -6.47
CA PRO A 7 -26.19 -1.70 -6.44
C PRO A 7 -25.10 -1.46 -5.35
N THR A 8 -24.71 -0.23 -5.02
CA THR A 8 -23.63 0.09 -4.03
C THR A 8 -23.73 -0.61 -2.66
N GLN A 9 -24.94 -0.96 -2.18
CA GLN A 9 -25.12 -1.79 -0.98
C GLN A 9 -24.59 -3.22 -1.15
N ASN A 10 -24.65 -3.80 -2.36
CA ASN A 10 -24.09 -5.11 -2.67
C ASN A 10 -22.55 -5.07 -2.64
N LEU A 11 -21.93 -4.01 -3.15
CA LEU A 11 -20.47 -3.88 -3.14
C LEU A 11 -19.89 -3.82 -1.73
N ARG A 12 -20.55 -3.09 -0.82
CA ARG A 12 -20.12 -3.03 0.58
C ARG A 12 -20.23 -4.40 1.25
N SER A 13 -21.37 -5.08 1.09
CA SER A 13 -21.55 -6.43 1.63
C SER A 13 -20.55 -7.43 1.05
N CYS A 14 -20.26 -7.38 -0.26
CA CYS A 14 -19.23 -8.20 -0.90
C CYS A 14 -17.83 -7.93 -0.30
N ALA A 15 -17.48 -6.67 -0.05
CA ALA A 15 -16.20 -6.32 0.55
C ALA A 15 -16.08 -6.81 2.00
N ILE A 16 -17.15 -6.69 2.79
CA ILE A 16 -17.21 -7.25 4.15
C ILE A 16 -17.06 -8.76 4.10
N GLN A 17 -17.85 -9.46 3.28
CA GLN A 17 -17.78 -10.91 3.14
C GLN A 17 -16.40 -11.38 2.70
N PHE A 18 -15.74 -10.67 1.79
CA PHE A 18 -14.35 -10.93 1.40
C PHE A 18 -13.40 -10.81 2.60
N LEU A 19 -13.48 -9.71 3.36
CA LEU A 19 -12.62 -9.47 4.53
C LEU A 19 -12.95 -10.38 5.72
N GLU A 20 -14.13 -10.98 5.79
CA GLU A 20 -14.45 -12.01 6.79
C GLU A 20 -13.83 -13.38 6.47
N GLN A 21 -13.47 -13.62 5.20
CA GLN A 21 -12.83 -14.87 4.80
C GLN A 21 -11.38 -14.97 5.31
N ASN A 22 -10.90 -16.20 5.45
CA ASN A 22 -9.48 -16.45 5.71
C ASN A 22 -8.61 -16.14 4.46
N PRO A 23 -7.27 -15.97 4.61
CA PRO A 23 -6.40 -15.57 3.50
C PRO A 23 -6.47 -16.48 2.27
N GLN A 24 -6.60 -17.80 2.46
CA GLN A 24 -6.67 -18.75 1.35
C GLN A 24 -7.96 -18.57 0.55
N GLN A 25 -9.09 -18.44 1.23
CA GLN A 25 -10.39 -18.18 0.59
C GLN A 25 -10.40 -16.84 -0.14
N ARG A 26 -9.82 -15.79 0.45
CA ARG A 26 -9.65 -14.49 -0.20
C ARG A 26 -8.85 -14.63 -1.49
N LEU A 27 -7.75 -15.36 -1.47
CA LEU A 27 -6.93 -15.59 -2.66
C LEU A 27 -7.73 -16.30 -3.77
N GLU A 28 -8.53 -17.31 -3.44
CA GLU A 28 -9.39 -17.97 -4.43
C GLU A 28 -10.44 -17.03 -5.03
N ILE A 29 -11.02 -16.12 -4.23
CA ILE A 29 -11.92 -15.08 -4.74
C ILE A 29 -11.18 -14.16 -5.71
N LEU A 30 -9.97 -13.70 -5.36
CA LEU A 30 -9.18 -12.83 -6.25
C LEU A 30 -8.80 -13.52 -7.56
N LYS A 31 -8.50 -14.82 -7.54
CA LYS A 31 -8.27 -15.65 -8.74
C LYS A 31 -9.51 -15.71 -9.62
N GLN A 32 -10.68 -15.97 -9.04
CA GLN A 32 -11.97 -16.00 -9.77
C GLN A 32 -12.30 -14.65 -10.42
N LEU A 33 -11.89 -13.55 -9.79
CA LEU A 33 -12.08 -12.19 -10.30
C LEU A 33 -11.00 -11.74 -11.29
N GLY A 34 -9.96 -12.55 -11.54
CA GLY A 34 -8.84 -12.19 -12.44
C GLY A 34 -7.90 -11.10 -11.88
N ILE A 35 -7.90 -10.90 -10.57
CA ILE A 35 -7.13 -9.83 -9.89
C ILE A 35 -6.20 -10.39 -8.80
N ALA A 36 -5.81 -11.66 -8.90
CA ALA A 36 -4.89 -12.33 -7.97
C ALA A 36 -3.52 -11.64 -7.81
N ARG A 37 -3.12 -10.77 -8.74
CA ARG A 37 -1.93 -9.92 -8.60
C ARG A 37 -2.00 -8.94 -7.43
N TYR A 38 -3.19 -8.71 -6.86
CA TYR A 38 -3.41 -7.90 -5.67
C TYR A 38 -3.61 -8.80 -4.44
N ASP A 39 -2.76 -9.81 -4.29
CA ASP A 39 -2.81 -10.80 -3.20
C ASP A 39 -2.62 -10.18 -1.81
N PHE A 40 -1.99 -9.00 -1.70
CA PHE A 40 -1.91 -8.25 -0.45
C PHE A 40 -3.28 -7.96 0.17
N LEU A 41 -4.37 -7.92 -0.61
CA LEU A 41 -5.75 -7.79 -0.10
C LEU A 41 -6.13 -8.95 0.85
N THR A 42 -5.45 -10.10 0.71
CA THR A 42 -5.63 -11.25 1.61
C THR A 42 -5.14 -10.99 3.04
N LYS A 43 -4.26 -10.00 3.22
CA LYS A 43 -3.61 -9.66 4.50
C LYS A 43 -4.36 -8.58 5.29
N MET A 44 -5.25 -7.82 4.64
CA MET A 44 -5.92 -6.67 5.24
C MET A 44 -6.89 -7.06 6.37
N CYS A 45 -6.92 -6.28 7.45
CA CYS A 45 -7.91 -6.45 8.52
C CYS A 45 -9.29 -5.91 8.10
N LEU A 46 -10.35 -6.43 8.73
CA LEU A 46 -11.71 -5.92 8.54
C LEU A 46 -11.90 -4.64 9.36
N ASN A 47 -11.99 -3.50 8.67
CA ASN A 47 -12.39 -2.20 9.23
C ASN A 47 -12.97 -1.30 8.13
N GLU A 48 -13.52 -0.14 8.49
CA GLU A 48 -14.17 0.77 7.52
C GLU A 48 -13.25 1.23 6.39
N ALA A 49 -12.00 1.57 6.71
CA ALA A 49 -11.00 2.00 5.73
C ALA A 49 -10.76 0.90 4.67
N ASN A 50 -10.61 -0.33 5.13
CA ASN A 50 -10.33 -1.48 4.29
C ASN A 50 -11.56 -1.98 3.54
N ILE A 51 -12.76 -1.87 4.10
CA ILE A 51 -14.01 -2.09 3.35
C ILE A 51 -14.08 -1.13 2.16
N ALA A 52 -13.87 0.17 2.40
CA ALA A 52 -13.86 1.17 1.34
C ALA A 52 -12.77 0.91 0.30
N CYS A 53 -11.58 0.47 0.73
CA CYS A 53 -10.50 0.07 -0.16
C CYS A 53 -10.89 -1.12 -1.05
N VAL A 54 -11.30 -2.24 -0.45
CA VAL A 54 -11.69 -3.46 -1.17
C VAL A 54 -12.85 -3.19 -2.13
N MET A 55 -13.82 -2.36 -1.76
CA MET A 55 -14.90 -1.93 -2.67
C MET A 55 -14.36 -1.33 -3.98
N ARG A 56 -13.24 -0.58 -3.96
CA ARG A 56 -12.63 -0.02 -5.18
C ARG A 56 -12.11 -1.11 -6.12
N PHE A 57 -11.55 -2.18 -5.56
CA PHE A 57 -11.08 -3.33 -6.33
C PHE A 57 -12.26 -4.15 -6.89
N LEU A 58 -13.31 -4.36 -6.09
CA LEU A 58 -14.47 -5.16 -6.49
C LEU A 58 -15.42 -4.43 -7.44
N LYS A 59 -15.40 -3.09 -7.48
CA LYS A 59 -16.32 -2.30 -8.32
C LYS A 59 -16.15 -2.60 -9.80
N ASN A 60 -14.92 -2.66 -10.30
CA ASN A 60 -14.59 -2.90 -11.72
C ASN A 60 -13.26 -3.68 -11.85
N PRO A 61 -13.21 -4.96 -11.44
CA PRO A 61 -11.95 -5.71 -11.33
C PRO A 61 -11.18 -5.81 -12.65
N SER A 62 -11.89 -5.91 -13.78
CA SER A 62 -11.29 -6.00 -15.12
C SER A 62 -10.66 -4.69 -15.61
N GLN A 63 -10.96 -3.55 -14.99
CA GLN A 63 -10.43 -2.23 -15.40
C GLN A 63 -9.29 -1.72 -14.51
N LEU A 64 -8.89 -2.49 -13.49
CA LEU A 64 -7.83 -2.09 -12.56
C LEU A 64 -6.46 -2.09 -13.26
N LYS A 65 -5.86 -0.90 -13.39
CA LYS A 65 -4.49 -0.74 -13.92
C LYS A 65 -3.45 -0.66 -12.82
N PHE A 66 -3.72 0.13 -11.78
CA PHE A 66 -2.82 0.37 -10.64
C PHE A 66 -3.62 0.28 -9.34
N PRO A 67 -2.99 -0.07 -8.20
CA PRO A 67 -3.69 -0.22 -6.94
C PRO A 67 -4.13 1.15 -6.40
N ASN A 68 -5.40 1.26 -6.00
CA ASN A 68 -5.93 2.44 -5.31
C ASN A 68 -6.19 2.09 -3.83
N LEU A 69 -5.23 2.44 -3.00
CA LEU A 69 -5.16 2.18 -1.56
C LEU A 69 -5.41 3.46 -0.75
N MET A 70 -6.02 4.47 -1.37
CA MET A 70 -6.30 5.74 -0.71
C MET A 70 -7.08 5.53 0.59
N ALA A 71 -6.52 6.06 1.67
CA ALA A 71 -7.04 5.96 3.03
C ALA A 71 -7.24 4.51 3.54
N ALA A 72 -6.57 3.52 2.94
CA ALA A 72 -6.58 2.15 3.46
C ALA A 72 -5.81 2.05 4.78
N ASP A 73 -6.20 1.12 5.63
CA ASP A 73 -5.46 0.73 6.82
C ASP A 73 -4.63 -0.51 6.52
N LEU A 74 -3.35 -0.29 6.27
CA LEU A 74 -2.36 -1.30 5.97
C LEU A 74 -1.35 -1.44 7.11
N SER A 75 -1.66 -0.91 8.31
CA SER A 75 -0.74 -0.88 9.44
C SER A 75 -0.33 -2.28 9.92
N TYR A 76 0.94 -2.41 10.30
CA TYR A 76 1.58 -3.63 10.80
C TYR A 76 1.49 -4.85 9.86
N LEU A 77 1.23 -4.63 8.56
CA LEU A 77 1.20 -5.70 7.57
C LEU A 77 2.61 -5.99 7.04
N ILE A 78 2.86 -7.27 6.74
CA ILE A 78 4.04 -7.70 5.98
C ILE A 78 3.70 -7.60 4.49
N LEU A 79 4.20 -6.56 3.83
CA LEU A 79 3.99 -6.23 2.41
C LEU A 79 5.32 -6.26 1.63
N ASP A 80 6.25 -7.08 2.08
CA ASP A 80 7.52 -7.32 1.40
C ASP A 80 7.29 -7.80 -0.04
N GLU A 81 8.15 -7.33 -0.94
CA GLU A 81 8.15 -7.64 -2.37
C GLU A 81 6.86 -7.26 -3.12
N VAL A 82 5.96 -6.48 -2.50
CA VAL A 82 4.71 -6.08 -3.15
C VAL A 82 4.98 -5.15 -4.33
N ASN A 83 4.16 -5.29 -5.38
CA ASN A 83 4.17 -4.36 -6.51
C ASN A 83 3.05 -3.32 -6.36
N PHE A 84 3.41 -2.10 -5.94
CA PHE A 84 2.56 -0.92 -5.94
C PHE A 84 3.05 0.16 -6.91
N ILE A 85 3.58 -0.23 -8.08
CA ILE A 85 3.92 0.72 -9.14
C ILE A 85 2.69 1.60 -9.44
N ARG A 86 2.88 2.92 -9.42
CA ARG A 86 1.83 3.95 -9.61
C ARG A 86 0.66 3.83 -8.64
N GLY A 87 0.88 3.17 -7.51
CA GLY A 87 -0.12 2.98 -6.48
C GLY A 87 -0.50 4.30 -5.82
N ASN A 88 -1.79 4.51 -5.59
CA ASN A 88 -2.25 5.61 -4.77
C ASN A 88 -2.38 5.16 -3.32
N LEU A 89 -1.44 5.57 -2.46
CA LEU A 89 -1.46 5.34 -1.02
C LEU A 89 -1.74 6.63 -0.23
N SER A 90 -2.31 7.66 -0.88
CA SER A 90 -2.57 8.93 -0.20
C SER A 90 -3.48 8.73 1.01
N SER A 91 -3.12 9.32 2.15
CA SER A 91 -3.81 9.18 3.43
C SER A 91 -3.91 7.76 3.99
N ALA A 92 -3.18 6.79 3.44
CA ALA A 92 -3.16 5.44 3.98
C ALA A 92 -2.44 5.40 5.35
N ASN A 93 -2.90 4.52 6.24
CA ASN A 93 -2.16 4.16 7.45
C ASN A 93 -1.24 2.98 7.12
N LEU A 94 0.06 3.20 7.16
CA LEU A 94 1.13 2.24 6.86
C LEU A 94 2.04 2.02 8.08
N ARG A 95 1.61 2.48 9.26
CA ARG A 95 2.41 2.47 10.49
C ARG A 95 2.90 1.06 10.81
N GLY A 96 4.20 0.92 11.04
CA GLY A 96 4.81 -0.35 11.45
C GLY A 96 4.79 -1.46 10.39
N SER A 97 4.39 -1.18 9.15
CA SER A 97 4.33 -2.18 8.09
C SER A 97 5.70 -2.38 7.43
N THR A 98 5.92 -3.56 6.86
CA THR A 98 7.14 -3.85 6.10
C THR A 98 6.86 -3.86 4.60
N PHE A 99 7.77 -3.28 3.84
CA PHE A 99 7.77 -3.14 2.38
C PHE A 99 9.16 -3.51 1.85
N VAL A 100 9.82 -4.47 2.49
CA VAL A 100 11.19 -4.83 2.14
C VAL A 100 11.22 -5.30 0.68
N ASN A 101 12.13 -4.73 -0.12
CA ASN A 101 12.24 -5.00 -1.56
C ASN A 101 10.96 -4.74 -2.39
N ALA A 102 10.02 -3.92 -1.90
CA ALA A 102 8.82 -3.58 -2.64
C ALA A 102 9.10 -2.70 -3.87
N ASP A 103 8.27 -2.82 -4.90
CA ASP A 103 8.26 -1.91 -6.04
C ASP A 103 7.22 -0.80 -5.84
N LEU A 104 7.69 0.42 -5.57
CA LEU A 104 6.89 1.59 -5.24
C LEU A 104 7.10 2.73 -6.26
N ILE A 105 7.60 2.42 -7.46
CA ILE A 105 7.88 3.43 -8.50
C ILE A 105 6.60 4.23 -8.81
N PHE A 106 6.67 5.57 -8.81
CA PHE A 106 5.53 6.49 -8.95
C PHE A 106 4.43 6.38 -7.87
N ALA A 107 4.69 5.74 -6.73
CA ALA A 107 3.69 5.65 -5.66
C ALA A 107 3.44 7.02 -5.00
N ASN A 108 2.18 7.28 -4.67
CA ASN A 108 1.76 8.51 -4.00
C ASN A 108 1.51 8.25 -2.51
N PHE A 109 2.35 8.81 -1.64
CA PHE A 109 2.23 8.75 -0.18
C PHE A 109 1.73 10.05 0.44
N THR A 110 1.08 10.93 -0.34
CA THR A 110 0.60 12.23 0.16
C THR A 110 -0.30 12.05 1.40
N ASN A 111 0.03 12.69 2.51
CA ASN A 111 -0.65 12.56 3.81
C ASN A 111 -0.68 11.14 4.42
N ALA A 112 0.11 10.19 3.92
CA ALA A 112 0.16 8.83 4.49
C ALA A 112 0.94 8.81 5.81
N ASP A 113 0.63 7.85 6.68
CA ASP A 113 1.36 7.60 7.92
C ASP A 113 2.24 6.36 7.78
N LEU A 114 3.55 6.56 7.58
CA LEU A 114 4.57 5.51 7.48
C LEU A 114 5.45 5.45 8.73
N ARG A 115 5.03 6.01 9.86
CA ARG A 115 5.86 5.98 11.07
C ARG A 115 6.22 4.54 11.43
N ASN A 116 7.48 4.30 11.77
CA ASN A 116 8.01 2.97 12.10
C ASN A 116 7.89 1.93 10.96
N ALA A 117 7.59 2.33 9.72
CA ALA A 117 7.54 1.38 8.60
C ALA A 117 8.96 1.01 8.13
N ASN A 118 9.09 -0.13 7.46
CA ASN A 118 10.36 -0.60 6.91
C ASN A 118 10.29 -0.70 5.38
N LEU A 119 10.99 0.17 4.67
CA LEU A 119 11.10 0.22 3.21
C LEU A 119 12.52 -0.17 2.74
N ASN A 120 13.28 -0.93 3.53
CA ASN A 120 14.63 -1.35 3.16
C ASN A 120 14.62 -2.10 1.82
N GLY A 121 15.43 -1.64 0.85
CA GLY A 121 15.53 -2.23 -0.48
C GLY A 121 14.35 -1.92 -1.42
N ALA A 122 13.34 -1.16 -0.98
CA ALA A 122 12.26 -0.76 -1.86
C ALA A 122 12.74 0.22 -2.95
N THR A 123 12.16 0.13 -4.15
CA THR A 123 12.46 1.05 -5.25
C THR A 123 11.49 2.23 -5.23
N LEU A 124 12.02 3.44 -5.04
CA LEU A 124 11.25 4.65 -4.69
C LEU A 124 11.31 5.76 -5.76
N ASN A 125 11.69 5.43 -6.99
CA ASN A 125 11.75 6.42 -8.07
C ASN A 125 10.41 7.14 -8.23
N GLU A 126 10.45 8.47 -8.35
CA GLU A 126 9.28 9.31 -8.64
C GLU A 126 8.15 9.20 -7.60
N THR A 127 8.47 8.82 -6.37
CA THR A 127 7.52 8.78 -5.26
C THR A 127 7.17 10.18 -4.74
N ILE A 128 5.92 10.35 -4.29
CA ILE A 128 5.42 11.63 -3.75
C ILE A 128 5.25 11.52 -2.23
N TRP A 129 5.88 12.43 -1.48
CA TRP A 129 5.96 12.39 -0.01
C TRP A 129 5.31 13.57 0.70
N LEU A 130 4.50 14.36 0.00
CA LEU A 130 3.90 15.60 0.52
C LEU A 130 3.11 15.31 1.80
N SER A 131 3.50 15.94 2.91
CA SER A 131 2.84 15.79 4.22
C SER A 131 2.77 14.34 4.74
N ALA A 132 3.59 13.42 4.20
CA ALA A 132 3.70 12.07 4.75
C ALA A 132 4.38 12.12 6.13
N LEU A 133 3.85 11.36 7.09
CA LEU A 133 4.49 11.13 8.38
C LEU A 133 5.43 9.94 8.23
N ILE A 134 6.70 10.14 8.54
CA ILE A 134 7.79 9.21 8.20
C ILE A 134 8.80 9.06 9.35
N GLU A 135 8.46 9.56 10.54
CA GLU A 135 9.30 9.44 11.73
C GLU A 135 9.62 7.96 12.01
N GLU A 136 10.90 7.65 12.19
CA GLU A 136 11.41 6.29 12.43
C GLU A 136 11.13 5.30 11.28
N CYS A 137 10.79 5.80 10.10
CA CYS A 137 10.64 4.99 8.91
C CYS A 137 12.04 4.63 8.34
N GLU A 138 12.30 3.34 8.12
CA GLU A 138 13.56 2.85 7.58
C GLU A 138 13.53 2.85 6.05
N PHE A 139 14.41 3.61 5.41
CA PHE A 139 14.53 3.70 3.95
C PHE A 139 15.71 2.90 3.38
N GLY A 140 16.56 2.32 4.22
CA GLY A 140 17.78 1.63 3.81
C GLY A 140 18.70 2.57 3.03
N GLU A 141 19.01 2.22 1.79
CA GLU A 141 19.81 3.05 0.88
C GLU A 141 18.99 4.15 0.18
N GLY A 142 17.65 4.13 0.29
CA GLY A 142 16.79 5.12 -0.36
C GLY A 142 16.80 5.02 -1.88
N ILE A 143 16.79 3.79 -2.41
CA ILE A 143 16.93 3.48 -3.85
C ILE A 143 15.91 4.28 -4.66
N GLY A 144 16.38 5.07 -5.61
CA GLY A 144 15.54 5.85 -6.52
C GLY A 144 15.09 7.22 -6.00
N LEU A 145 15.33 7.55 -4.73
CA LEU A 145 15.12 8.91 -4.22
C LEU A 145 16.16 9.88 -4.80
N THR A 146 15.77 11.13 -4.99
CA THR A 146 16.71 12.22 -5.29
C THR A 146 17.48 12.64 -4.04
N LYS A 147 18.62 13.33 -4.20
CA LYS A 147 19.39 13.92 -3.08
C LYS A 147 18.50 14.84 -2.22
N ILE A 148 17.68 15.67 -2.87
CA ILE A 148 16.74 16.58 -2.20
C ILE A 148 15.70 15.82 -1.38
N GLN A 149 15.09 14.77 -1.95
CA GLN A 149 14.14 13.94 -1.21
C GLN A 149 14.78 13.25 0.00
N ARG A 150 16.00 12.70 -0.15
CA ARG A 150 16.72 12.09 0.98
C ARG A 150 16.98 13.09 2.10
N GLN A 151 17.42 14.30 1.76
CA GLN A 151 17.66 15.38 2.73
C GLN A 151 16.37 15.79 3.45
N ASP A 152 15.29 16.06 2.72
CA ASP A 152 13.98 16.41 3.29
C ASP A 152 13.42 15.30 4.20
N LEU A 153 13.43 14.05 3.73
CA LEU A 153 12.96 12.91 4.52
C LEU A 153 13.78 12.71 5.79
N ARG A 154 15.10 12.88 5.73
CA ARG A 154 15.97 12.80 6.91
C ARG A 154 15.62 13.88 7.93
N LEU A 155 15.39 15.12 7.49
CA LEU A 155 14.95 16.22 8.37
C LEU A 155 13.60 15.94 9.04
N ARG A 156 12.73 15.16 8.38
CA ARG A 156 11.43 14.71 8.90
C ARG A 156 11.51 13.41 9.74
N GLY A 157 12.71 12.89 10.03
CA GLY A 157 12.92 11.77 10.95
C GLY A 157 13.05 10.38 10.31
N ALA A 158 13.27 10.29 8.99
CA ALA A 158 13.57 9.01 8.33
C ALA A 158 14.98 8.50 8.66
N ILE A 159 15.13 7.18 8.68
CA ILE A 159 16.38 6.47 8.94
C ILE A 159 16.94 5.94 7.62
N PHE A 160 18.21 6.25 7.33
CA PHE A 160 18.96 5.73 6.18
C PHE A 160 20.18 4.96 6.68
N LYS A 161 20.59 3.92 5.95
CA LYS A 161 21.70 3.02 6.33
C LYS A 161 23.07 3.71 6.32
N TYR A 162 23.24 4.76 5.51
CA TYR A 162 24.48 5.52 5.42
C TYR A 162 24.20 7.03 5.51
N LEU A 163 25.06 7.73 6.25
CA LEU A 163 25.25 9.16 6.08
C LEU A 163 26.04 9.28 4.77
N GLU A 164 25.40 9.70 3.67
CA GLU A 164 26.17 10.20 2.52
C GLU A 164 27.05 11.33 3.08
N GLU A 165 28.37 11.10 3.15
CA GLU A 165 29.33 12.20 3.27
C GLU A 165 29.10 13.09 2.06
N ASP A 166 28.81 14.37 2.33
CA ASP A 166 28.59 15.37 1.29
C ASP A 166 29.88 15.59 0.49
N ASP A 167 29.99 14.92 -0.67
CA ASP A 167 30.83 15.38 -1.78
C ASP A 167 30.05 16.40 -2.66
#